data_AF-A0A6G3QR08-F1
#
_entry.id   AF-A0A6G3QR08-F1
#
_cell.length_a   1.000
_cell.length_b   1.000
_cell.length_c   1.000
_cell.angle_alpha   90.00
_cell.angle_beta   90.00
_cell.angle_gamma   90.00
#
_symmetry.space_group_name_H-M   'P 1'
#
loop_
_entity.id
_entity.type
_entity.pdbx_description
1 polymer ?
#
loop_
_entity_poly.entity_id
_entity_poly.type
_entity_poly.pdbx_seq_one_letter_code
_entity_poly.pdbx_strand_id
1 'polypeptide(L)'
;GVAAATYGADELRTDRGVPPAYRLLIVQTARDCGRPGVTAALIAAMLKVESDFDPNLSDPANDEYGIARWTPRVLRWWMHADGTPGETVPQPPFPPAESIPAMGRYLCWIAPRLDAGLADDRRVLLAAAYRTSYRRVNDAGGVPPKYRSYADRVAHYVERYTPPGKQ
;
A
#
# COMPACT_ATOMS: atom_id res chain seq x y z
N GLY A 1 7.52 12.10 -19.52
CA GLY A 1 8.89 12.08 -20.06
C GLY A 1 9.72 11.03 -19.35
N VAL A 2 10.87 10.63 -19.91
CA VAL A 2 11.77 9.58 -19.39
C VAL A 2 12.13 9.78 -17.91
N ALA A 3 12.30 11.03 -17.47
CA ALA A 3 12.58 11.38 -16.07
C ALA A 3 11.49 10.91 -15.08
N ALA A 4 10.22 10.91 -15.48
CA ALA A 4 9.13 10.41 -14.62
C ALA A 4 9.15 8.88 -14.52
N ALA A 5 9.58 8.18 -15.58
CA ALA A 5 9.67 6.72 -15.61
C ALA A 5 10.83 6.17 -14.77
N THR A 6 11.86 6.98 -14.53
CA THR A 6 13.05 6.59 -13.74
C THR A 6 13.09 7.20 -12.34
N TYR A 7 12.09 7.99 -11.94
CA TYR A 7 12.06 8.66 -10.64
C TYR A 7 12.21 7.67 -9.46
N GLY A 8 13.18 7.88 -8.56
CA GLY A 8 13.42 6.97 -7.42
C GLY A 8 13.86 5.55 -7.82
N ALA A 9 14.67 5.41 -8.88
CA ALA A 9 15.17 4.11 -9.36
C ALA A 9 15.96 3.31 -8.31
N ASP A 10 16.49 3.98 -7.31
CA ASP A 10 17.20 3.43 -6.15
C ASP A 10 16.27 2.87 -5.05
N GLU A 11 14.97 3.19 -5.10
CA GLU A 11 13.94 2.72 -4.16
C GLU A 11 12.93 1.75 -4.79
N LEU A 12 12.75 1.84 -6.11
CA LEU A 12 11.75 1.07 -6.85
C LEU A 12 12.30 0.70 -8.22
N ARG A 13 12.25 -0.57 -8.62
CA ARG A 13 12.73 -0.97 -9.95
C ARG A 13 11.93 -0.34 -11.09
N THR A 14 12.61 0.00 -12.17
CA THR A 14 12.03 0.65 -13.36
C THR A 14 11.68 -0.35 -14.47
N ASP A 15 12.17 -1.59 -14.37
CA ASP A 15 12.16 -2.61 -15.42
C ASP A 15 11.22 -3.79 -15.10
N ARG A 16 10.33 -3.63 -14.12
CA ARG A 16 9.52 -4.73 -13.56
C ARG A 16 8.00 -4.58 -13.72
N GLY A 17 7.55 -3.64 -14.54
CA GLY A 17 6.12 -3.50 -14.86
C GLY A 17 5.33 -2.67 -13.84
N VAL A 18 6.00 -1.80 -13.08
CA VAL A 18 5.30 -0.73 -12.36
C VAL A 18 4.97 0.38 -13.37
N PRO A 19 3.70 0.78 -13.52
CA PRO A 19 3.32 1.82 -14.48
C PRO A 19 4.04 3.15 -14.20
N PRO A 20 4.72 3.75 -15.19
CA PRO A 20 5.41 5.03 -15.00
C PRO A 20 4.53 6.15 -14.47
N ALA A 21 3.23 6.13 -14.79
CA ALA A 21 2.25 7.13 -14.36
C ALA A 21 2.07 7.21 -12.83
N TYR A 22 2.27 6.10 -12.11
CA TYR A 22 2.08 6.05 -10.65
C TYR A 22 3.38 6.13 -9.87
N ARG A 23 4.52 6.02 -10.56
CA ARG A 23 5.83 5.91 -9.95
C ARG A 23 6.18 7.07 -9.02
N LEU A 24 5.96 8.31 -9.49
CA LEU A 24 6.19 9.51 -8.69
C LEU A 24 5.36 9.47 -7.39
N LEU A 25 4.07 9.17 -7.50
CA LEU A 25 3.16 9.07 -6.36
C LEU A 25 3.61 7.99 -5.38
N ILE A 26 3.96 6.80 -5.86
CA ILE A 26 4.39 5.67 -5.02
C ILE A 26 5.65 6.02 -4.24
N VAL A 27 6.68 6.54 -4.92
CA VAL A 27 7.96 6.88 -4.29
C VAL A 27 7.79 8.02 -3.29
N GLN A 28 7.09 9.10 -3.67
CA GLN A 28 6.87 10.22 -2.76
C GLN A 28 6.04 9.81 -1.54
N THR A 29 5.01 8.98 -1.74
CA THR A 29 4.18 8.45 -0.64
C THR A 29 5.00 7.65 0.38
N ALA A 30 5.95 6.82 -0.08
CA ALA A 30 6.84 6.09 0.82
C ALA A 30 7.76 7.05 1.60
N ARG A 31 8.36 8.03 0.91
CA ARG A 31 9.24 9.04 1.52
C ARG A 31 8.51 9.89 2.55
N ASP A 32 7.29 10.31 2.28
CA ASP A 32 6.46 11.13 3.17
C ASP A 32 6.16 10.41 4.50
N CYS A 33 6.04 9.07 4.47
CA CYS A 33 5.85 8.30 5.70
C CYS A 33 7.15 8.15 6.50
N GLY A 34 8.26 7.76 5.83
CA GLY A 34 9.57 7.59 6.47
C GLY A 34 9.65 6.48 7.54
N ARG A 35 8.64 5.62 7.69
CA ARG A 35 8.63 4.53 8.67
C ARG A 35 9.29 3.27 8.12
N PRO A 36 10.05 2.52 8.96
CA PRO A 36 10.56 1.21 8.59
C PRO A 36 9.45 0.29 8.08
N GLY A 37 9.70 -0.37 6.95
CA GLY A 37 8.74 -1.25 6.28
C GLY A 37 7.75 -0.57 5.35
N VAL A 38 7.53 0.75 5.42
CA VAL A 38 6.68 1.46 4.44
C VAL A 38 7.56 1.93 3.28
N THR A 39 7.85 1.03 2.33
CA THR A 39 8.74 1.29 1.19
C THR A 39 7.97 1.50 -0.11
N ALA A 40 8.62 2.12 -1.10
CA ALA A 40 8.06 2.27 -2.44
C ALA A 40 7.76 0.89 -3.08
N ALA A 41 8.63 -0.09 -2.85
CA ALA A 41 8.42 -1.47 -3.30
C ALA A 41 7.20 -2.13 -2.65
N LEU A 42 6.96 -1.91 -1.34
CA LEU A 42 5.75 -2.41 -0.67
C LEU A 42 4.49 -1.76 -1.26
N ILE A 43 4.45 -0.44 -1.38
CA ILE A 43 3.28 0.25 -1.93
C ILE A 43 3.00 -0.23 -3.35
N ALA A 44 4.02 -0.33 -4.22
CA ALA A 44 3.85 -0.89 -5.56
C ALA A 44 3.36 -2.34 -5.55
N ALA A 45 3.90 -3.18 -4.66
CA ALA A 45 3.48 -4.58 -4.53
C ALA A 45 2.02 -4.70 -4.08
N MET A 46 1.60 -3.88 -3.13
CA MET A 46 0.20 -3.83 -2.69
C MET A 46 -0.71 -3.41 -3.84
N LEU A 47 -0.43 -2.30 -4.55
CA LEU A 47 -1.24 -1.86 -5.69
C LEU A 47 -1.34 -2.93 -6.80
N LYS A 48 -0.25 -3.68 -7.04
CA LYS A 48 -0.26 -4.83 -7.96
C LYS A 48 -1.17 -5.96 -7.47
N VAL A 49 -1.14 -6.27 -6.18
CA VAL A 49 -1.92 -7.38 -5.59
C VAL A 49 -3.39 -7.02 -5.41
N GLU A 50 -3.68 -5.77 -5.03
CA GLU A 50 -5.03 -5.24 -4.83
C GLU A 50 -5.75 -5.16 -6.19
N SER A 51 -5.23 -4.41 -7.16
CA SER A 51 -5.99 -4.16 -8.41
C SER A 51 -5.24 -4.41 -9.71
N ASP A 52 -4.01 -4.92 -9.65
CA ASP A 52 -3.11 -4.89 -10.80
C ASP A 52 -2.93 -3.48 -11.39
N PHE A 53 -2.79 -2.50 -10.50
CA PHE A 53 -2.73 -1.08 -10.86
C PHE A 53 -3.95 -0.54 -11.63
N ASP A 54 -5.09 -1.23 -11.63
CA ASP A 54 -6.33 -0.76 -12.24
C ASP A 54 -6.95 0.40 -11.44
N PRO A 55 -6.99 1.64 -11.97
CA PRO A 55 -7.60 2.77 -11.29
C PRO A 55 -9.13 2.72 -11.29
N ASN A 56 -9.74 1.87 -12.11
CA ASN A 56 -11.18 1.76 -12.32
C ASN A 56 -11.78 0.51 -11.69
N LEU A 57 -10.99 -0.24 -10.89
CA LEU A 57 -11.48 -1.43 -10.20
C LEU A 57 -12.76 -1.11 -9.44
N SER A 58 -13.79 -1.92 -9.65
CA SER A 58 -15.08 -1.80 -9.01
C SER A 58 -15.55 -3.17 -8.56
N ASP A 59 -15.67 -3.35 -7.25
CA ASP A 59 -16.16 -4.56 -6.61
C ASP A 59 -17.29 -4.21 -5.62
N PRO A 60 -18.51 -3.93 -6.12
CA PRO A 60 -19.63 -3.54 -5.28
C PRO A 60 -20.05 -4.61 -4.28
N ALA A 61 -19.77 -5.89 -4.56
CA ALA A 61 -20.09 -6.99 -3.64
C ALA A 61 -19.28 -6.91 -2.34
N ASN A 62 -18.06 -6.37 -2.40
CA ASN A 62 -17.19 -6.17 -1.25
C ASN A 62 -17.08 -4.70 -0.81
N ASP A 63 -17.77 -3.79 -1.48
CA ASP A 63 -17.68 -2.34 -1.27
C ASP A 63 -16.25 -1.81 -1.47
N GLU A 64 -15.49 -2.35 -2.44
CA GLU A 64 -14.08 -2.02 -2.71
C GLU A 64 -13.88 -1.39 -4.09
N TYR A 65 -13.10 -0.31 -4.17
CA TYR A 65 -12.91 0.44 -5.41
C TYR A 65 -11.49 1.00 -5.60
N GLY A 66 -11.16 1.25 -6.86
CA GLY A 66 -9.96 1.94 -7.29
C GLY A 66 -8.67 1.14 -7.09
N ILE A 67 -7.56 1.80 -7.38
CA ILE A 67 -6.22 1.18 -7.46
C ILE A 67 -5.73 0.51 -6.16
N ALA A 68 -6.33 0.90 -5.04
CA ALA A 68 -5.98 0.46 -3.70
C ALA A 68 -7.08 -0.39 -3.03
N ARG A 69 -8.18 -0.73 -3.74
CA ARG A 69 -9.34 -1.45 -3.17
C ARG A 69 -9.86 -0.82 -1.88
N TRP A 70 -10.02 0.50 -1.88
CA TRP A 70 -10.58 1.20 -0.74
C TRP A 70 -12.07 0.92 -0.59
N THR A 71 -12.51 0.75 0.66
CA THR A 71 -13.92 1.00 0.98
C THR A 71 -14.16 2.49 1.18
N PRO A 72 -15.31 3.05 0.73
CA PRO A 72 -15.64 4.46 0.90
C PRO A 72 -15.50 4.95 2.34
N ARG A 73 -16.01 4.16 3.30
CA ARG A 73 -16.03 4.50 4.73
C ARG A 73 -14.64 4.60 5.34
N VAL A 74 -13.69 3.79 4.85
CA VAL A 74 -12.30 3.82 5.35
C VAL A 74 -11.51 4.94 4.66
N LEU A 75 -11.65 5.11 3.34
CA LEU A 75 -10.92 6.16 2.61
C LEU A 75 -11.18 7.56 3.17
N ARG A 76 -12.41 7.84 3.63
CA ARG A 76 -12.77 9.08 4.31
C ARG A 76 -11.75 9.53 5.37
N TRP A 77 -11.14 8.60 6.09
CA TRP A 77 -10.19 8.92 7.17
C TRP A 77 -8.75 9.19 6.71
N TRP A 78 -8.42 8.90 5.44
CA TRP A 78 -7.04 8.90 4.94
C TRP A 78 -6.82 9.80 3.72
N MET A 79 -7.87 10.39 3.17
CA MET A 79 -7.81 11.23 1.97
C MET A 79 -6.99 12.51 2.17
N HIS A 80 -7.12 13.20 3.31
CA HIS A 80 -6.46 14.48 3.54
C HIS A 80 -5.08 14.33 4.19
N ALA A 81 -4.15 15.20 3.79
CA ALA A 81 -2.77 15.18 4.27
C ALA A 81 -2.63 15.70 5.71
N ASP A 82 -3.55 16.54 6.17
CA ASP A 82 -3.58 17.09 7.54
C ASP A 82 -4.18 16.12 8.57
N GLY A 83 -4.61 14.92 8.13
CA GLY A 83 -5.20 13.90 8.98
C GLY A 83 -6.67 14.17 9.36
N THR A 84 -7.29 15.22 8.83
CA THR A 84 -8.73 15.43 8.97
C THR A 84 -9.48 14.41 8.11
N PRO A 85 -10.63 13.89 8.58
CA PRO A 85 -11.47 13.08 7.72
C PRO A 85 -12.22 13.96 6.71
N GLY A 86 -12.55 13.40 5.55
CA GLY A 86 -13.44 14.05 4.60
C GLY A 86 -14.78 14.42 5.24
N GLU A 87 -15.35 15.55 4.86
CA GLU A 87 -16.63 16.02 5.41
C GLU A 87 -17.74 14.98 5.20
N THR A 88 -17.73 14.32 4.04
CA THR A 88 -18.67 13.26 3.67
C THR A 88 -17.93 11.97 3.31
N VAL A 89 -18.68 10.86 3.19
CA VAL A 89 -18.12 9.60 2.66
C VAL A 89 -17.94 9.76 1.15
N PRO A 90 -16.72 9.62 0.61
CA PRO A 90 -16.48 9.79 -0.82
C PRO A 90 -17.22 8.71 -1.61
N GLN A 91 -17.60 9.00 -2.85
CA GLN A 91 -18.16 8.02 -3.77
C GLN A 91 -17.11 7.62 -4.82
N PRO A 92 -17.05 6.35 -5.25
CA PRO A 92 -16.17 5.97 -6.35
C PRO A 92 -16.56 6.73 -7.64
N PRO A 93 -15.62 6.92 -8.59
CA PRO A 93 -14.26 6.39 -8.60
C PRO A 93 -13.30 7.12 -7.66
N PHE A 94 -12.28 6.42 -7.17
CA PHE A 94 -11.23 6.99 -6.32
C PHE A 94 -9.95 7.21 -7.14
N PRO A 95 -9.60 8.46 -7.50
CA PRO A 95 -8.43 8.73 -8.33
C PRO A 95 -7.12 8.21 -7.70
N PRO A 96 -6.14 7.74 -8.49
CA PRO A 96 -4.84 7.29 -7.95
C PRO A 96 -4.11 8.34 -7.12
N ALA A 97 -4.25 9.62 -7.48
CA ALA A 97 -3.65 10.75 -6.75
C ALA A 97 -4.22 10.93 -5.33
N GLU A 98 -5.42 10.41 -5.06
CA GLU A 98 -6.01 10.37 -3.72
C GLU A 98 -5.74 9.01 -3.05
N SER A 99 -5.95 7.92 -3.80
CA SER A 99 -5.87 6.55 -3.29
C SER A 99 -4.48 6.14 -2.82
N ILE A 100 -3.43 6.47 -3.59
CA ILE A 100 -2.05 6.05 -3.29
C ILE A 100 -1.52 6.78 -2.04
N PRO A 101 -1.60 8.13 -1.94
CA PRO A 101 -1.19 8.83 -0.72
C PRO A 101 -2.00 8.40 0.51
N ALA A 102 -3.31 8.16 0.36
CA ALA A 102 -4.13 7.62 1.44
C ALA A 102 -3.61 6.26 1.94
N MET A 103 -3.17 5.37 1.02
CA MET A 103 -2.61 4.07 1.39
C MET A 103 -1.34 4.25 2.22
N GLY A 104 -0.45 5.15 1.78
CA GLY A 104 0.74 5.51 2.54
C GLY A 104 0.44 6.01 3.94
N ARG A 105 -0.51 6.95 4.09
CA ARG A 105 -0.90 7.50 5.40
C ARG A 105 -1.43 6.40 6.32
N TYR A 106 -2.28 5.51 5.80
CA TYR A 106 -2.81 4.43 6.59
C TYR A 106 -1.72 3.45 7.03
N LEU A 107 -0.84 3.04 6.11
CA LEU A 107 0.32 2.21 6.42
C LEU A 107 1.24 2.88 7.45
N CYS A 108 1.45 4.20 7.34
CA CYS A 108 2.25 4.97 8.27
C CYS A 108 1.66 4.98 9.68
N TRP A 109 0.34 5.03 9.78
CA TRP A 109 -0.38 4.93 11.04
C TRP A 109 -0.35 3.52 11.62
N ILE A 110 -0.41 2.48 10.78
CA ILE A 110 -0.31 1.08 11.20
C ILE A 110 1.10 0.75 11.72
N ALA A 111 2.15 1.22 11.04
CA ALA A 111 3.54 0.83 11.29
C ALA A 111 3.97 0.84 12.77
N PRO A 112 3.78 1.92 13.55
CA PRO A 112 4.17 1.95 14.97
C PRO A 112 3.24 1.15 15.89
N ARG A 113 2.13 0.59 15.38
CA ARG A 113 1.13 -0.16 16.17
C ARG A 113 1.25 -1.68 16.00
N LEU A 114 2.03 -2.14 15.01
CA LEU A 114 2.40 -3.54 14.91
C LEU A 114 3.43 -3.87 15.99
N ASP A 115 3.26 -5.02 16.64
CA ASP A 115 4.17 -5.46 17.68
C ASP A 115 5.61 -5.59 17.14
N ALA A 116 6.57 -5.06 17.88
CA ALA A 116 7.99 -5.09 17.51
C ALA A 116 8.57 -6.51 17.56
N GLY A 117 8.00 -7.41 18.37
CA GLY A 117 8.47 -8.79 18.56
C GLY A 117 8.06 -9.78 17.45
N LEU A 118 7.25 -9.36 16.47
CA LEU A 118 6.83 -10.22 15.37
C LEU A 118 8.01 -10.55 14.45
N ALA A 119 8.20 -11.84 14.17
CA ALA A 119 9.35 -12.36 13.41
C ALA A 119 9.18 -12.26 11.88
N ASP A 120 7.95 -12.14 11.37
CA ASP A 120 7.69 -12.00 9.94
C ASP A 120 8.25 -10.67 9.38
N ASP A 121 8.44 -10.62 8.05
CA ASP A 121 8.82 -9.39 7.35
C ASP A 121 7.80 -8.27 7.65
N ARG A 122 8.30 -7.14 8.17
CA ARG A 122 7.50 -5.98 8.54
C ARG A 122 6.62 -5.47 7.39
N ARG A 123 7.10 -5.55 6.15
CA ARG A 123 6.36 -5.16 4.93
C ARG A 123 5.12 -6.03 4.72
N VAL A 124 5.27 -7.34 4.94
CA VAL A 124 4.18 -8.31 4.79
C VAL A 124 3.16 -8.17 5.91
N LEU A 125 3.61 -7.91 7.14
CA LEU A 125 2.74 -7.61 8.27
C LEU A 125 1.91 -6.33 8.06
N LEU A 126 2.53 -5.28 7.50
CA LEU A 126 1.86 -4.04 7.12
C LEU A 126 0.77 -4.30 6.07
N ALA A 127 1.07 -5.08 5.03
CA ALA A 127 0.09 -5.43 4.01
C ALA A 127 -1.07 -6.27 4.58
N ALA A 128 -0.80 -7.23 5.47
CA ALA A 128 -1.84 -8.01 6.12
C ALA A 128 -2.73 -7.13 7.03
N ALA A 129 -2.12 -6.18 7.74
CA ALA A 129 -2.84 -5.22 8.57
C ALA A 129 -3.73 -4.28 7.75
N TYR A 130 -3.33 -3.92 6.52
CA TYR A 130 -4.16 -3.14 5.60
C TYR A 130 -5.47 -3.85 5.23
N ARG A 131 -5.42 -5.15 4.92
CA ARG A 131 -6.62 -5.98 4.63
C ARG A 131 -7.44 -6.35 5.87
N THR A 132 -6.93 -6.05 7.08
CA THR A 132 -7.55 -6.39 8.36
C THR A 132 -7.44 -5.25 9.37
N SER A 133 -6.52 -5.38 10.32
CA SER A 133 -6.09 -4.39 11.29
C SER A 133 -4.78 -4.86 11.92
N TYR A 134 -3.98 -3.92 12.43
CA TYR A 134 -2.79 -4.24 13.21
C TYR A 134 -3.11 -5.10 14.44
N ARG A 135 -4.31 -4.93 15.05
CA ARG A 135 -4.73 -5.73 16.20
C ARG A 135 -4.84 -7.20 15.83
N ARG A 136 -5.50 -7.52 14.71
CA ARG A 136 -5.62 -8.92 14.25
C ARG A 136 -4.27 -9.56 13.92
N VAL A 137 -3.34 -8.77 13.38
CA VAL A 137 -1.98 -9.23 13.10
C VAL A 137 -1.22 -9.51 14.40
N ASN A 138 -1.28 -8.59 15.37
CA ASN A 138 -0.65 -8.78 16.69
C ASN A 138 -1.26 -9.96 17.45
N ASP A 139 -2.60 -10.07 17.48
CA ASP A 139 -3.32 -11.16 18.17
C ASP A 139 -2.99 -12.54 17.55
N ALA A 140 -2.76 -12.58 16.24
CA ALA A 140 -2.35 -13.79 15.53
C ALA A 140 -0.85 -14.11 15.67
N GLY A 141 -0.06 -13.21 16.27
CA GLY A 141 1.40 -13.34 16.35
C GLY A 141 2.09 -13.28 14.98
N GLY A 142 1.47 -12.64 13.98
CA GLY A 142 1.97 -12.60 12.60
C GLY A 142 0.85 -12.48 11.57
N VAL A 143 1.09 -12.95 10.35
CA VAL A 143 0.06 -12.95 9.29
C VAL A 143 -1.09 -13.91 9.64
N PRO A 144 -2.35 -13.44 9.79
CA PRO A 144 -3.47 -14.32 10.09
C PRO A 144 -3.71 -15.33 8.96
N PRO A 145 -4.13 -16.59 9.25
CA PRO A 145 -4.25 -17.66 8.24
C PRO A 145 -5.03 -17.28 6.98
N LYS A 146 -6.14 -16.53 7.12
CA LYS A 146 -6.97 -16.04 6.01
C LYS A 146 -6.20 -15.19 5.00
N TYR A 147 -5.12 -14.53 5.41
CA TYR A 147 -4.36 -13.57 4.61
C TYR A 147 -2.99 -14.09 4.16
N ARG A 148 -2.65 -15.36 4.42
CA ARG A 148 -1.35 -15.94 4.01
C ARG A 148 -1.15 -15.89 2.49
N SER A 149 -2.13 -16.33 1.70
CA SER A 149 -2.03 -16.27 0.23
C SER A 149 -1.86 -14.84 -0.31
N TYR A 150 -2.54 -13.87 0.31
CA TYR A 150 -2.36 -12.46 -0.02
C TYR A 150 -0.95 -11.97 0.34
N ALA A 151 -0.48 -12.29 1.54
CA ALA A 151 0.86 -11.98 2.03
C ALA A 151 1.97 -12.56 1.14
N ASP A 152 1.83 -13.81 0.70
CA ASP A 152 2.81 -14.47 -0.19
C ASP A 152 2.91 -13.75 -1.54
N ARG A 153 1.76 -13.32 -2.11
CA ARG A 153 1.74 -12.52 -3.34
C ARG A 153 2.39 -11.16 -3.14
N VAL A 154 2.14 -10.50 -2.01
CA VAL A 154 2.79 -9.22 -1.70
C VAL A 154 4.29 -9.41 -1.54
N ALA A 155 4.74 -10.42 -0.80
CA ALA A 155 6.15 -10.74 -0.63
C ALA A 155 6.85 -10.96 -1.97
N HIS A 156 6.23 -11.74 -2.88
CA HIS A 156 6.73 -11.96 -4.23
C HIS A 156 6.94 -10.64 -4.99
N TYR A 157 5.97 -9.72 -4.96
CA TYR A 157 6.09 -8.44 -5.67
C TYR A 157 7.01 -7.45 -4.96
N VAL A 158 7.12 -7.51 -3.63
CA VAL A 158 8.13 -6.72 -2.88
C VAL A 158 9.52 -7.09 -3.36
N GLU A 159 9.87 -8.38 -3.42
CA GLU A 159 11.15 -8.84 -3.96
C GLU A 159 11.33 -8.40 -5.42
N ARG A 160 10.30 -8.59 -6.24
CA ARG A 160 10.35 -8.21 -7.66
C ARG A 160 10.56 -6.72 -7.88
N TYR A 161 10.03 -5.86 -7.02
CA TYR A 161 10.08 -4.41 -7.16
C TYR A 161 11.22 -3.73 -6.40
N THR A 162 11.86 -4.44 -5.48
CA THR A 162 12.99 -3.92 -4.70
C THR A 162 14.25 -3.89 -5.58
N PRO A 163 14.98 -2.76 -5.64
CA PRO A 163 16.24 -2.68 -6.36
C PRO A 163 17.31 -3.65 -5.79
N PRO A 164 18.21 -4.19 -6.63
CA PRO A 164 19.29 -5.06 -6.15
C PRO A 164 20.12 -4.40 -5.04
N GLY A 165 20.49 -5.18 -4.02
CA GLY A 165 21.31 -4.69 -2.89
C GLY A 165 20.54 -3.88 -1.84
N LYS A 166 19.22 -3.75 -1.98
CA LYS A 166 18.31 -3.25 -0.94
C LYS A 166 17.51 -4.44 -0.41
N GLN A 167 17.54 -4.69 0.90
CA GLN A 167 16.73 -5.71 1.57
C GLN A 167 15.77 -5.04 2.54
#